data_AF-G5KE36-F1
#
_entry.id   AF-G5KE36-F1
#
_cell.length_a   1.000
_cell.length_b   1.000
_cell.length_c   1.000
_cell.angle_alpha   90.00
_cell.angle_beta   90.00
_cell.angle_gamma   90.00
#
_symmetry.space_group_name_H-M   'P 1'
#
loop_
_entity.id
_entity.type
_entity.pdbx_description
1 polymer ?
#
loop_
_entity_poly.entity_id
_entity_poly.type
_entity_poly.pdbx_seq_one_letter_code
_entity_poly.pdbx_strand_id
1 'polypeptide(L)'
;MSTDQDEQLSSYENQVNYYRDFISKHEDYELVDIYADEGISATNTKKRDALLQKTYTVDFLTKKRTENDGQVNQFYVANNHEGIIDNEMWETVQLEIARRKAFREEHGIPFYHLQNEDNPFMTKVFCTECGDAFGRKNWTTSRGKRKVWQRNNRYRITGVMGCSNNHIDEEMLEKAFMKAVNILQDHKADVLDKLERLRKGDNLLHKHYAKFMKQLLDIDHFDCTIMCQVLDNITISESGQITVAFLEGTEVDL
;
A
#
# COMPACT_ATOMS: atom_id res chain seq x y z
N MET A 1 3.01 -23.13 -41.10
CA MET A 1 2.40 -24.16 -40.25
C MET A 1 3.00 -23.94 -38.87
N SER A 2 2.20 -23.37 -37.96
CA SER A 2 2.60 -22.93 -36.63
C SER A 2 2.78 -24.15 -35.74
N THR A 3 4.01 -24.39 -35.26
CA THR A 3 4.35 -25.45 -34.29
C THR A 3 4.06 -25.03 -32.85
N ASP A 4 3.61 -23.80 -32.62
CA ASP A 4 3.64 -23.19 -31.28
C ASP A 4 2.28 -23.22 -30.57
N GLN A 5 1.19 -23.65 -31.22
CA GLN A 5 -0.16 -23.58 -30.64
C GLN A 5 -0.47 -24.77 -29.72
N ASP A 6 -0.12 -25.99 -30.13
CA ASP A 6 -0.37 -27.21 -29.35
C ASP A 6 0.59 -27.34 -28.15
N GLU A 7 1.85 -26.90 -28.29
CA GLU A 7 2.80 -26.86 -27.17
C GLU A 7 2.41 -25.80 -26.13
N GLN A 8 1.90 -24.63 -26.56
CA GLN A 8 1.36 -23.60 -25.64
C GLN A 8 0.10 -24.06 -24.89
N LEU A 9 -0.81 -24.76 -25.57
CA LEU A 9 -2.00 -25.36 -24.94
C LEU A 9 -1.61 -26.37 -23.86
N SER A 10 -0.61 -27.21 -24.13
CA SER A 10 -0.12 -28.16 -23.13
C SER A 10 0.52 -27.46 -21.91
N SER A 11 1.26 -26.36 -22.14
CA SER A 11 1.90 -25.60 -21.05
C SER A 11 0.87 -24.95 -20.14
N TYR A 12 -0.18 -24.37 -20.73
CA TYR A 12 -1.25 -23.72 -19.99
C TYR A 12 -2.05 -24.75 -19.16
N GLU A 13 -2.51 -25.84 -19.78
CA GLU A 13 -3.26 -26.89 -19.08
C GLU A 13 -2.46 -27.50 -17.92
N ASN A 14 -1.15 -27.70 -18.11
CA ASN A 14 -0.26 -28.17 -17.06
C ASN A 14 -0.14 -27.18 -15.88
N GLN A 15 -0.05 -25.88 -16.16
CA GLN A 15 0.00 -24.84 -15.13
C GLN A 15 -1.31 -24.77 -14.34
N VAL A 16 -2.45 -24.79 -15.04
CA VAL A 16 -3.79 -24.78 -14.43
C VAL A 16 -3.97 -26.00 -13.52
N ASN A 17 -3.61 -27.19 -13.99
CA ASN A 17 -3.74 -28.42 -13.22
C ASN A 17 -2.83 -28.42 -11.99
N TYR A 18 -1.58 -27.95 -12.12
CA TYR A 18 -0.67 -27.83 -11.00
C TYR A 18 -1.25 -26.97 -9.86
N TYR A 19 -1.79 -25.79 -10.18
CA TYR A 19 -2.34 -24.89 -9.17
C TYR A 19 -3.65 -25.40 -8.56
N ARG A 20 -4.52 -26.09 -9.33
CA ARG A 20 -5.71 -26.77 -8.79
C ARG A 20 -5.32 -27.85 -7.78
N ASP A 21 -4.34 -28.68 -8.12
CA ASP A 21 -3.84 -29.73 -7.23
C ASP A 21 -3.14 -29.18 -5.99
N PHE A 22 -2.45 -28.04 -6.13
CA PHE A 22 -1.79 -27.38 -5.01
C PHE A 22 -2.81 -26.81 -4.01
N ILE A 23 -3.81 -26.08 -4.50
CA ILE A 23 -4.83 -25.44 -3.67
C ILE A 23 -5.72 -26.50 -3.00
N SER A 24 -6.09 -27.57 -3.70
CA SER A 24 -6.89 -28.65 -3.10
C SER A 24 -6.20 -29.41 -1.95
N LYS A 25 -4.87 -29.30 -1.83
CA LYS A 25 -4.09 -29.90 -0.72
C LYS A 25 -3.97 -28.99 0.51
N HIS A 26 -4.44 -27.74 0.43
CA HIS A 26 -4.35 -26.75 1.48
C HIS A 26 -5.77 -26.41 1.96
N GLU A 27 -6.17 -26.95 3.12
CA GLU A 27 -7.54 -26.79 3.67
C GLU A 27 -7.90 -25.34 4.01
N ASP A 28 -6.91 -24.46 4.12
CA ASP A 28 -7.04 -23.04 4.38
C ASP A 28 -7.27 -22.20 3.11
N TYR A 29 -7.22 -22.79 1.92
CA TYR A 29 -7.34 -22.07 0.65
C TYR A 29 -8.67 -22.35 -0.05
N GLU A 30 -9.31 -21.31 -0.56
CA GLU A 30 -10.49 -21.40 -1.41
C GLU A 30 -10.14 -20.95 -2.84
N LEU A 31 -10.26 -21.87 -3.81
CA LEU A 31 -10.07 -21.52 -5.22
C LEU A 31 -11.29 -20.76 -5.73
N VAL A 32 -11.13 -19.47 -6.01
CA VAL A 32 -12.21 -18.62 -6.55
C VAL A 32 -12.39 -18.83 -8.06
N ASP A 33 -11.34 -18.61 -8.85
CA ASP A 33 -11.33 -18.88 -10.30
C ASP A 33 -9.90 -18.93 -10.84
N ILE A 34 -9.71 -19.45 -12.06
CA ILE A 34 -8.41 -19.46 -12.76
C ILE A 34 -8.50 -18.54 -13.97
N TYR A 35 -7.83 -17.40 -13.86
CA TYR A 35 -7.80 -16.38 -14.90
C TYR A 35 -6.53 -16.51 -15.74
N ALA A 36 -6.68 -16.65 -17.06
CA ALA A 36 -5.59 -16.56 -18.02
C ALA A 36 -5.78 -15.34 -18.89
N ASP A 37 -4.77 -14.49 -18.91
CA ASP A 37 -4.66 -13.37 -19.85
C ASP A 37 -3.61 -13.74 -20.91
N GLU A 38 -3.83 -13.39 -22.17
CA GLU A 38 -2.90 -13.63 -23.29
C GLU A 38 -1.63 -12.74 -23.21
N GLY A 39 -1.17 -12.38 -22.01
CA GLY A 39 -0.01 -11.52 -21.80
C GLY A 39 -0.24 -10.06 -22.19
N ILE A 40 -1.47 -9.56 -22.09
CA ILE A 40 -1.81 -8.16 -22.42
C ILE A 40 -1.71 -7.25 -21.18
N SER A 41 -1.78 -7.80 -19.97
CA SER A 41 -1.69 -7.05 -18.73
C SER A 41 -0.28 -7.05 -18.14
N ALA A 42 0.54 -6.13 -18.64
CA ALA A 42 1.69 -5.66 -17.89
C ALA A 42 1.58 -4.14 -17.69
N THR A 43 0.88 -3.76 -16.63
CA THR A 43 1.07 -2.52 -15.84
C THR A 43 0.56 -1.17 -16.37
N ASN A 44 -0.14 -1.05 -17.51
CA ASN A 44 -0.86 0.21 -17.83
C ASN A 44 -2.09 0.01 -18.74
N THR A 45 -3.27 0.43 -18.26
CA THR A 45 -4.54 0.48 -19.00
C THR A 45 -5.26 1.76 -18.58
N LYS A 46 -5.04 2.88 -19.28
CA LYS A 46 -5.82 4.12 -19.04
C LYS A 46 -7.24 4.02 -19.64
N LYS A 47 -7.89 2.87 -19.40
CA LYS A 47 -9.11 2.27 -19.98
C LYS A 47 -8.77 0.98 -20.71
N ARG A 48 -9.55 -0.07 -20.46
CA ARG A 48 -9.54 -1.37 -21.13
C ARG A 48 -10.04 -1.23 -22.57
N ASP A 49 -9.35 -0.39 -23.30
CA ASP A 49 -9.63 -0.10 -24.68
C ASP A 49 -8.57 -0.81 -25.51
N ALA A 50 -9.00 -1.73 -26.36
CA ALA A 50 -8.08 -2.49 -27.19
C ALA A 50 -7.70 -1.61 -28.38
N LEU A 51 -6.47 -1.10 -28.38
CA LEU A 51 -5.86 -0.57 -29.60
C LEU A 51 -5.38 -1.77 -30.42
N LEU A 52 -6.18 -2.17 -31.40
CA LEU A 52 -5.86 -3.21 -32.35
C LEU A 52 -4.87 -2.67 -33.39
N GLN A 53 -4.08 -3.57 -33.97
CA GLN A 53 -3.15 -3.25 -35.06
C GLN A 53 -2.00 -2.31 -34.64
N LYS A 54 -1.48 -2.49 -33.41
CA LYS A 54 -0.26 -1.81 -32.90
C LYS A 54 0.99 -2.10 -33.74
N THR A 55 1.00 -3.22 -34.45
CA THR A 55 2.08 -3.60 -35.37
C THR A 55 1.49 -4.05 -36.69
N TYR A 56 2.23 -3.85 -37.77
CA TYR A 56 1.86 -4.32 -39.10
C TYR A 56 3.03 -5.06 -39.76
N THR A 57 2.72 -5.90 -40.74
CA THR A 57 3.73 -6.64 -41.49
C THR A 57 4.26 -5.77 -42.62
N VAL A 58 5.55 -5.44 -42.58
CA VAL A 58 6.19 -4.60 -43.60
C VAL A 58 6.46 -5.38 -44.88
N ASP A 59 6.84 -6.64 -44.72
CA ASP A 59 7.23 -7.51 -45.82
C ASP A 59 6.62 -8.90 -45.62
N PHE A 60 5.83 -9.32 -46.61
CA PHE A 60 5.07 -10.55 -46.60
C PHE A 60 5.95 -11.80 -46.81
N LEU A 61 7.13 -11.67 -47.44
CA LEU A 61 8.08 -12.79 -47.56
C LEU A 61 8.81 -13.04 -46.25
N THR A 62 9.30 -11.98 -45.61
CA THR A 62 10.11 -12.09 -44.39
C THR A 62 9.27 -12.14 -43.11
N LYS A 63 7.95 -11.87 -43.20
CA LYS A 63 7.01 -11.76 -42.07
C LYS A 63 7.49 -10.78 -40.99
N LYS A 64 8.33 -9.81 -41.36
CA LYS A 64 8.86 -8.82 -40.43
C LYS A 64 7.75 -7.86 -40.01
N ARG A 65 7.47 -7.81 -38.70
CA ARG A 65 6.52 -6.88 -38.09
C ARG A 65 7.26 -5.69 -37.50
N THR A 66 6.71 -4.49 -37.69
CA THR A 66 7.15 -3.26 -37.03
C THR A 66 5.99 -2.60 -36.32
N GLU A 67 6.27 -1.69 -35.39
CA GLU A 67 5.25 -0.84 -34.79
C GLU A 67 4.53 -0.01 -35.87
N ASN A 68 3.27 0.30 -35.58
CA ASN A 68 2.40 1.08 -36.44
C ASN A 68 2.22 2.47 -35.82
N ASP A 69 2.97 3.43 -36.33
CA ASP A 69 2.99 4.85 -35.98
C ASP A 69 2.11 5.69 -36.91
N GLY A 70 1.23 5.03 -37.69
CA GLY A 70 0.22 5.65 -38.56
C GLY A 70 0.26 5.17 -40.00
N GLN A 71 1.10 4.18 -40.33
CA GLN A 71 1.18 3.61 -41.68
C GLN A 71 -0.08 2.81 -42.03
N VAL A 72 -0.75 2.22 -41.03
CA VAL A 72 -2.03 1.53 -41.21
C VAL A 72 -3.01 1.99 -40.15
N ASN A 73 -4.32 1.92 -40.44
CA ASN A 73 -5.35 2.25 -39.47
C ASN A 73 -5.20 1.42 -38.19
N GLN A 74 -5.31 2.10 -37.05
CA GLN A 74 -5.43 1.46 -35.74
C GLN A 74 -6.88 1.56 -35.29
N PHE A 75 -7.41 0.51 -34.68
CA PHE A 75 -8.79 0.47 -34.21
C PHE A 75 -8.81 0.50 -32.70
N TYR A 76 -9.57 1.42 -32.13
CA TYR A 76 -9.77 1.55 -30.70
C TYR A 76 -11.11 0.95 -30.32
N VAL A 77 -11.10 -0.19 -29.63
CA VAL A 77 -12.32 -0.84 -29.14
C VAL A 77 -12.49 -0.48 -27.68
N ALA A 78 -13.47 0.35 -27.36
CA ALA A 78 -13.76 0.69 -25.98
C ALA A 78 -14.42 -0.48 -25.24
N ASN A 79 -14.03 -0.72 -23.98
CA ASN A 79 -14.60 -1.76 -23.11
C ASN A 79 -14.55 -3.19 -23.71
N ASN A 80 -13.40 -3.59 -24.26
CA ASN A 80 -13.27 -4.88 -24.96
C ASN A 80 -13.47 -6.11 -24.04
N HIS A 81 -13.17 -5.99 -22.75
CA HIS A 81 -13.42 -7.04 -21.76
C HIS A 81 -13.82 -6.44 -20.41
N GLU A 82 -14.64 -7.16 -19.67
CA GLU A 82 -15.00 -6.80 -18.30
C GLU A 82 -13.76 -6.79 -17.42
N GLY A 83 -13.71 -5.83 -16.49
CA GLY A 83 -12.58 -5.72 -15.61
C GLY A 83 -12.57 -6.74 -14.50
N ILE A 84 -11.41 -7.35 -14.22
CA ILE A 84 -11.22 -8.23 -13.04
C ILE A 84 -11.60 -7.52 -11.74
N ILE A 85 -11.29 -6.22 -11.66
CA ILE A 85 -11.71 -5.33 -10.58
C ILE A 85 -12.53 -4.19 -11.14
N ASP A 86 -13.42 -3.66 -10.32
CA ASP A 86 -14.21 -2.48 -10.64
C ASP A 86 -13.31 -1.25 -10.82
N ASN A 87 -13.81 -0.28 -11.59
CA ASN A 87 -13.03 0.91 -11.93
C ASN A 87 -12.74 1.78 -10.69
N GLU A 88 -13.69 1.87 -9.75
CA GLU A 88 -13.51 2.66 -8.53
C GLU A 88 -12.36 2.10 -7.67
N MET A 89 -12.29 0.78 -7.52
CA MET A 89 -11.18 0.07 -6.86
C MET A 89 -9.86 0.32 -7.57
N TRP A 90 -9.82 0.22 -8.91
CA TRP A 90 -8.60 0.48 -9.67
C TRP A 90 -8.12 1.92 -9.50
N GLU A 91 -9.01 2.90 -9.62
CA GLU A 91 -8.70 4.32 -9.42
C GLU A 91 -8.22 4.58 -7.98
N THR A 92 -8.87 3.98 -6.98
CA THR A 92 -8.44 4.05 -5.57
C THR A 92 -7.00 3.56 -5.40
N VAL A 93 -6.65 2.42 -6.02
CA VAL A 93 -5.29 1.87 -5.99
C VAL A 93 -4.28 2.80 -6.66
N GLN A 94 -4.62 3.41 -7.80
CA GLN A 94 -3.73 4.38 -8.46
C GLN A 94 -3.49 5.62 -7.60
N LEU A 95 -4.55 6.16 -7.00
CA LEU A 95 -4.45 7.27 -6.05
C LEU A 95 -3.58 6.90 -4.86
N GLU A 96 -3.69 5.67 -4.36
CA GLU A 96 -2.91 5.19 -3.23
C GLU A 96 -1.41 5.04 -3.57
N ILE A 97 -1.10 4.55 -4.77
CA ILE A 97 0.29 4.50 -5.28
C ILE A 97 0.87 5.92 -5.37
N ALA A 98 0.09 6.88 -5.90
CA ALA A 98 0.51 8.28 -5.99
C ALA A 98 0.70 8.90 -4.60
N ARG A 99 -0.21 8.66 -3.66
CA ARG A 99 -0.15 9.12 -2.27
C ARG A 99 1.10 8.61 -1.55
N ARG A 100 1.40 7.30 -1.67
CA ARG A 100 2.63 6.72 -1.10
C ARG A 100 3.89 7.32 -1.72
N LYS A 101 3.87 7.59 -3.02
CA LYS A 101 5.00 8.26 -3.69
C LYS A 101 5.21 9.68 -3.13
N ALA A 102 4.15 10.48 -3.04
CA ALA A 102 4.20 11.83 -2.47
C ALA A 102 4.71 11.82 -1.02
N PHE A 103 4.16 10.92 -0.19
CA PHE A 103 4.59 10.75 1.20
C PHE A 103 6.09 10.43 1.34
N ARG A 104 6.63 9.58 0.45
CA ARG A 104 8.06 9.29 0.45
C ARG A 104 8.93 10.50 0.08
N GLU A 105 8.47 11.28 -0.88
CA GLU A 105 9.17 12.49 -1.35
C GLU A 105 9.16 13.57 -0.27
N GLU A 106 8.03 13.76 0.42
CA GLU A 106 7.86 14.71 1.51
C GLU A 106 8.75 14.36 2.71
N HIS A 107 8.72 13.10 3.16
CA HIS A 107 9.47 12.64 4.34
C HIS A 107 10.90 12.17 4.03
N GLY A 108 11.33 12.20 2.76
CA GLY A 108 12.68 11.81 2.34
C GLY A 108 13.03 10.34 2.63
N ILE A 109 12.05 9.43 2.57
CA ILE A 109 12.24 8.00 2.86
C ILE A 109 12.34 7.17 1.56
N PRO A 110 13.22 6.15 1.50
CA PRO A 110 13.47 5.40 0.26
C PRO A 110 12.30 4.49 -0.13
N PHE A 111 11.56 3.96 0.85
CA PHE A 111 10.42 3.06 0.63
C PHE A 111 9.32 3.36 1.66
N TYR A 112 8.10 2.90 1.36
CA TYR A 112 6.93 2.99 2.25
C TYR A 112 6.53 1.58 2.65
N HIS A 113 6.45 1.30 3.95
CA HIS A 113 6.16 -0.03 4.46
C HIS A 113 4.68 -0.16 4.85
N LEU A 114 4.01 -1.19 4.33
CA LEU A 114 2.57 -1.33 4.45
C LEU A 114 2.13 -2.23 5.58
N GLN A 115 2.74 -3.39 5.73
CA GLN A 115 2.32 -4.41 6.69
C GLN A 115 3.53 -5.20 7.12
N ASN A 116 3.83 -5.16 8.40
CA ASN A 116 4.91 -5.93 9.00
C ASN A 116 4.65 -6.13 10.48
N GLU A 117 4.22 -7.33 10.82
CA GLU A 117 3.96 -7.75 12.19
C GLU A 117 5.23 -7.64 13.06
N ASP A 118 6.40 -7.93 12.47
CA ASP A 118 7.66 -7.80 13.17
C ASP A 118 8.08 -6.34 13.36
N ASN A 119 7.70 -5.41 12.48
CA ASN A 119 8.15 -4.02 12.48
C ASN A 119 7.03 -3.02 12.08
N PRO A 120 5.98 -2.88 12.91
CA PRO A 120 4.74 -2.22 12.52
C PRO A 120 4.91 -0.70 12.26
N PHE A 121 5.78 -0.04 13.01
CA PHE A 121 5.98 1.40 12.92
C PHE A 121 7.03 1.82 11.86
N MET A 122 7.50 0.89 11.03
CA MET A 122 8.53 1.18 10.04
C MET A 122 8.02 2.23 9.05
N THR A 123 8.84 3.25 8.78
CA THR A 123 8.49 4.36 7.88
C THR A 123 7.32 5.24 8.33
N LYS A 124 6.87 5.11 9.59
CA LYS A 124 5.71 5.83 10.12
C LYS A 124 6.04 6.83 11.24
N VAL A 125 7.22 6.76 11.86
CA VAL A 125 7.55 7.58 13.04
C VAL A 125 8.58 8.65 12.69
N PHE A 126 8.26 9.91 12.99
CA PHE A 126 9.07 11.08 12.62
C PHE A 126 9.24 12.05 13.79
N CYS A 127 10.30 12.88 13.73
CA CYS A 127 10.51 13.95 14.70
C CYS A 127 9.94 15.27 14.17
N THR A 128 9.15 15.96 14.98
CA THR A 128 8.43 17.20 14.59
C THR A 128 9.38 18.34 14.24
N GLU A 129 10.50 18.47 14.95
CA GLU A 129 11.43 19.60 14.81
C GLU A 129 12.33 19.50 13.59
N CYS A 130 12.65 18.27 13.17
CA CYS A 130 13.68 18.05 12.16
C CYS A 130 13.23 17.22 10.96
N GLY A 131 12.04 16.60 11.02
CA GLY A 131 11.44 15.80 9.95
C GLY A 131 12.07 14.42 9.74
N ASP A 132 13.12 14.06 10.48
CA ASP A 132 13.79 12.78 10.26
C ASP A 132 13.00 11.60 10.83
N ALA A 133 13.05 10.49 10.11
CA ALA A 133 12.44 9.23 10.52
C ALA A 133 13.20 8.57 11.68
N PHE A 134 12.43 7.94 12.57
CA PHE A 134 12.93 7.00 13.57
C PHE A 134 13.10 5.61 12.94
N GLY A 135 14.13 4.90 13.37
CA GLY A 135 14.40 3.52 13.01
C GLY A 135 14.46 2.64 14.24
N ARG A 136 13.91 1.43 14.11
CA ARG A 136 13.93 0.40 15.14
C ARG A 136 15.35 -0.13 15.39
N LYS A 137 15.69 -0.28 16.66
CA LYS A 137 16.94 -0.87 17.16
C LYS A 137 16.61 -1.85 18.29
N ASN A 138 17.38 -2.94 18.35
CA ASN A 138 17.30 -3.88 19.46
C ASN A 138 18.39 -3.52 20.48
N TRP A 139 17.98 -3.11 21.68
CA TRP A 139 18.91 -2.80 22.77
C TRP A 139 18.94 -3.97 23.76
N THR A 140 20.14 -4.44 24.08
CA THR A 140 20.35 -5.46 25.11
C THR A 140 20.83 -4.77 26.38
N THR A 141 20.09 -4.92 27.47
CA THR A 141 20.43 -4.40 28.79
C THR A 141 20.60 -5.56 29.78
N SER A 142 21.15 -5.29 30.97
CA SER A 142 21.23 -6.29 32.05
C SER A 142 19.86 -6.81 32.50
N ARG A 143 18.79 -6.07 32.23
CA ARG A 143 17.39 -6.42 32.57
C ARG A 143 16.66 -7.17 31.44
N GLY A 144 17.26 -7.31 30.26
CA GLY A 144 16.65 -7.97 29.12
C GLY A 144 16.83 -7.23 27.79
N LYS A 145 16.26 -7.81 26.73
CA LYS A 145 16.22 -7.23 25.39
C LYS A 145 14.99 -6.33 25.25
N ARG A 146 15.17 -5.11 24.77
CA ARG A 146 14.09 -4.16 24.48
C ARG A 146 14.18 -3.62 23.06
N LYS A 147 13.03 -3.33 22.47
CA LYS A 147 12.89 -2.77 21.13
C LYS A 147 12.69 -1.26 21.25
N VAL A 148 13.62 -0.50 20.69
CA VAL A 148 13.73 0.94 20.86
C VAL A 148 13.74 1.61 19.50
N TRP A 149 13.00 2.69 19.37
CA TRP A 149 12.99 3.54 18.18
C TRP A 149 13.87 4.75 18.45
N GLN A 150 14.89 4.94 17.62
CA GLN A 150 15.74 6.13 17.68
C GLN A 150 15.80 6.79 16.31
N ARG A 151 16.05 8.10 16.29
CA ARG A 151 16.30 8.83 15.05
C ARG A 151 17.46 8.20 14.27
N ASN A 152 17.27 8.05 12.95
CA ASN A 152 18.30 7.48 12.07
C ASN A 152 19.53 8.40 11.94
N ASN A 153 19.32 9.70 11.81
CA ASN A 153 20.39 10.70 11.65
C ASN A 153 20.60 11.53 12.92
N ARG A 154 21.23 10.93 13.95
CA ARG A 154 21.59 11.65 15.19
C ARG A 154 22.61 12.79 14.93
N TYR A 155 23.46 12.63 13.92
CA TYR A 155 24.47 13.61 13.51
C TYR A 155 24.26 13.94 12.03
N ARG A 156 23.59 15.06 11.73
CA ARG A 156 23.45 15.56 10.36
C ARG A 156 24.77 16.13 9.83
N ILE A 157 25.60 16.63 10.75
CA ILE A 157 26.97 17.10 10.54
C ILE A 157 27.83 16.47 11.65
N THR A 158 29.00 15.93 11.30
CA THR A 158 29.92 15.31 12.25
C THR A 158 30.27 16.30 13.37
N GLY A 159 29.89 15.98 14.61
CA GLY A 159 30.19 16.81 15.79
C GLY A 159 29.12 17.81 16.21
N VAL A 160 28.04 18.02 15.42
CA VAL A 160 26.89 18.84 15.84
C VAL A 160 25.72 17.93 16.18
N MET A 161 25.30 17.95 17.45
CA MET A 161 24.09 17.27 17.90
C MET A 161 22.87 17.96 17.27
N GLY A 162 22.12 17.25 16.42
CA GLY A 162 21.07 17.87 15.61
C GLY A 162 19.77 18.18 16.37
N CYS A 163 19.32 17.28 17.25
CA CYS A 163 18.07 17.38 18.02
C CYS A 163 18.24 16.53 19.28
N SER A 164 17.66 16.97 20.40
CA SER A 164 17.79 16.27 21.68
C SER A 164 16.88 15.05 21.83
N ASN A 165 16.01 14.79 20.86
CA ASN A 165 15.10 13.64 20.89
C ASN A 165 15.89 12.32 20.77
N ASN A 166 15.96 11.58 21.87
CA ASN A 166 16.96 10.53 22.03
C ASN A 166 16.48 9.13 21.62
N HIS A 167 15.27 8.74 22.00
CA HIS A 167 14.64 7.45 21.68
C HIS A 167 13.23 7.34 22.31
N ILE A 168 12.41 6.42 21.80
CA ILE A 168 11.13 6.00 22.38
C ILE A 168 11.04 4.46 22.36
N ASP A 169 10.50 3.84 23.40
CA ASP A 169 10.29 2.38 23.43
C ASP A 169 9.11 2.00 22.52
N GLU A 170 9.16 0.84 21.86
CA GLU A 170 8.08 0.38 20.97
C GLU A 170 6.73 0.27 21.69
N GLU A 171 6.75 -0.20 22.94
CA GLU A 171 5.57 -0.27 23.82
C GLU A 171 4.93 1.12 24.06
N MET A 172 5.71 2.20 24.06
CA MET A 172 5.16 3.55 24.20
C MET A 172 4.44 4.01 22.92
N LEU A 173 4.91 3.59 21.74
CA LEU A 173 4.23 3.87 20.47
C LEU A 173 2.91 3.11 20.37
N GLU A 174 2.89 1.84 20.79
CA GLU A 174 1.67 1.03 20.88
C GLU A 174 0.65 1.66 21.83
N LYS A 175 1.10 2.08 23.02
CA LYS A 175 0.26 2.79 23.99
C LYS A 175 -0.23 4.15 23.47
N ALA A 176 0.61 4.90 22.77
CA ALA A 176 0.22 6.16 22.17
C ALA A 176 -0.88 5.96 21.12
N PHE A 177 -0.71 4.98 20.23
CA PHE A 177 -1.73 4.62 19.25
C PHE A 177 -3.05 4.22 19.94
N MET A 178 -3.01 3.33 20.94
CA MET A 178 -4.21 2.93 21.68
C MET A 178 -4.85 4.08 22.45
N LYS A 179 -4.05 5.00 23.01
CA LYS A 179 -4.58 6.22 23.65
C LYS A 179 -5.31 7.10 22.64
N ALA A 180 -4.79 7.25 21.42
CA ALA A 180 -5.49 7.95 20.35
C ALA A 180 -6.79 7.24 19.95
N VAL A 181 -6.78 5.91 19.83
CA VAL A 181 -8.00 5.11 19.56
C VAL A 181 -9.04 5.30 20.66
N ASN A 182 -8.65 5.26 21.93
CA ASN A 182 -9.56 5.46 23.05
C ASN A 182 -10.21 6.85 23.00
N ILE A 183 -9.45 7.90 22.66
CA ILE A 183 -10.00 9.25 22.46
C ILE A 183 -11.03 9.26 21.32
N LEU A 184 -10.76 8.56 20.21
CA LEU A 184 -11.72 8.43 19.12
C LEU A 184 -12.98 7.62 19.53
N GLN A 185 -12.82 6.62 20.39
CA GLN A 185 -13.94 5.85 20.95
C GLN A 185 -14.79 6.67 21.92
N ASP A 186 -14.18 7.53 22.73
CA ASP A 186 -14.91 8.45 23.62
C ASP A 186 -15.78 9.43 22.82
N HIS A 187 -15.32 9.81 21.63
CA HIS A 187 -16.04 10.66 20.67
C HIS A 187 -16.69 9.86 19.51
N LYS A 188 -17.07 8.58 19.74
CA LYS A 188 -17.54 7.65 18.68
C LYS A 188 -18.66 8.21 17.80
N ALA A 189 -19.62 8.95 18.36
CA ALA A 189 -20.72 9.52 17.59
C ALA A 189 -20.22 10.53 16.54
N ASP A 190 -19.35 11.46 16.94
CA ASP A 190 -18.79 12.48 16.04
C ASP A 190 -17.89 11.86 14.98
N VAL A 191 -17.10 10.84 15.36
CA VAL A 191 -16.25 10.10 14.42
C VAL A 191 -17.12 9.37 13.39
N LEU A 192 -18.15 8.64 13.81
CA LEU A 192 -19.05 7.93 12.88
C LEU A 192 -19.74 8.90 11.89
N ASP A 193 -20.17 10.06 12.36
CA ASP A 193 -20.74 11.12 11.51
C ASP A 193 -19.71 11.62 10.48
N LYS A 194 -18.45 11.84 10.88
CA LYS A 194 -17.36 12.19 9.96
C LYS A 194 -17.16 11.10 8.91
N LEU A 195 -17.09 9.84 9.33
CA LEU A 195 -16.87 8.70 8.44
C LEU A 195 -18.01 8.55 7.41
N GLU A 196 -19.26 8.78 7.78
CA GLU A 196 -20.38 8.79 6.82
C GLU A 196 -20.32 9.95 5.83
N ARG A 197 -19.86 11.14 6.26
CA ARG A 197 -19.62 12.25 5.34
C ARG A 197 -18.51 11.92 4.33
N LEU A 198 -17.41 11.34 4.79
CA LEU A 198 -16.31 10.91 3.92
C LEU A 198 -16.77 9.83 2.92
N ARG A 199 -17.59 8.87 3.36
CA ARG A 199 -18.15 7.84 2.49
C ARG A 199 -18.99 8.40 1.34
N LYS A 200 -19.70 9.53 1.58
CA LYS A 200 -20.54 10.22 0.59
C LYS A 200 -19.78 11.25 -0.25
N GLY A 201 -18.54 11.58 0.10
CA GLY A 201 -17.73 12.55 -0.63
C GLY A 201 -17.18 11.97 -1.93
N ASP A 202 -16.46 12.80 -2.70
CA ASP A 202 -15.89 12.39 -4.00
C ASP A 202 -14.48 11.78 -3.89
N ASN A 203 -13.80 11.96 -2.76
CA ASN A 203 -12.44 11.45 -2.56
C ASN A 203 -12.44 9.95 -2.28
N LEU A 204 -12.04 9.15 -3.28
CA LEU A 204 -11.99 7.69 -3.21
C LEU A 204 -11.08 7.15 -2.09
N LEU A 205 -9.95 7.82 -1.81
CA LEU A 205 -9.06 7.41 -0.72
C LEU A 205 -9.73 7.57 0.64
N HIS A 206 -10.38 8.70 0.87
CA HIS A 206 -11.09 8.92 2.15
C HIS A 206 -12.24 7.93 2.33
N LYS A 207 -12.96 7.58 1.26
CA LYS A 207 -13.97 6.50 1.32
C LYS A 207 -13.34 5.17 1.72
N HIS A 208 -12.20 4.83 1.12
CA HIS A 208 -11.48 3.59 1.40
C HIS A 208 -11.03 3.52 2.86
N TYR A 209 -10.37 4.56 3.36
CA TYR A 209 -9.89 4.61 4.74
C TYR A 209 -11.01 4.69 5.78
N ALA A 210 -12.13 5.35 5.46
CA ALA A 210 -13.27 5.41 6.35
C ALA A 210 -13.85 4.02 6.66
N LYS A 211 -13.72 3.04 5.75
CA LYS A 211 -14.13 1.66 5.99
C LYS A 211 -13.28 1.01 7.09
N PHE A 212 -11.97 1.18 7.06
CA PHE A 212 -11.05 0.62 8.06
C PHE A 212 -11.15 1.34 9.41
N MET A 213 -11.38 2.65 9.40
CA MET A 213 -11.60 3.42 10.62
C MET A 213 -12.82 2.96 11.42
N LYS A 214 -13.86 2.43 10.76
CA LYS A 214 -14.98 1.82 11.50
C LYS A 214 -14.55 0.59 12.28
N GLN A 215 -13.70 -0.26 11.70
CA GLN A 215 -13.15 -1.45 12.36
C GLN A 215 -12.24 -1.07 13.53
N LEU A 216 -11.49 0.02 13.40
CA LEU A 216 -10.65 0.57 14.46
C LEU A 216 -11.44 0.93 15.72
N LEU A 217 -12.68 1.40 15.61
CA LEU A 217 -13.47 1.85 16.76
C LEU A 217 -13.96 0.69 17.66
N ASP A 218 -13.75 -0.55 17.26
CA ASP A 218 -14.20 -1.73 17.99
C ASP A 218 -13.04 -2.55 18.61
N ILE A 219 -11.78 -2.10 18.47
CA ILE A 219 -10.63 -2.77 19.07
C ILE A 219 -10.44 -2.37 20.54
N ASP A 220 -9.99 -3.31 21.37
CA ASP A 220 -9.66 -3.13 22.79
C ASP A 220 -8.17 -3.36 23.11
N HIS A 221 -7.42 -3.92 22.16
CA HIS A 221 -5.99 -4.16 22.24
C HIS A 221 -5.27 -3.72 20.96
N PHE A 222 -3.96 -3.54 21.04
CA PHE A 222 -3.14 -3.15 19.90
C PHE A 222 -3.12 -4.27 18.86
N ASP A 223 -3.59 -3.96 17.65
CA ASP A 223 -3.52 -4.82 16.46
C ASP A 223 -2.67 -4.12 15.39
N CYS A 224 -1.54 -4.73 15.06
CA CYS A 224 -0.59 -4.17 14.10
C CYS A 224 -1.14 -4.10 12.67
N THR A 225 -2.00 -5.03 12.27
CA THR A 225 -2.60 -5.09 10.93
C THR A 225 -3.61 -3.98 10.76
N ILE A 226 -4.48 -3.80 11.75
CA ILE A 226 -5.47 -2.70 11.75
C ILE A 226 -4.74 -1.36 11.81
N MET A 227 -3.75 -1.21 12.70
CA MET A 227 -2.94 0.00 12.79
C MET A 227 -2.31 0.35 11.44
N CYS A 228 -1.71 -0.62 10.74
CA CYS A 228 -1.10 -0.40 9.43
C CYS A 228 -2.09 0.10 8.35
N GLN A 229 -3.38 -0.25 8.46
CA GLN A 229 -4.44 0.15 7.52
C GLN A 229 -4.97 1.57 7.76
N VAL A 230 -4.79 2.12 8.96
CA VAL A 230 -5.40 3.40 9.36
C VAL A 230 -4.39 4.48 9.73
N LEU A 231 -3.20 4.09 10.22
CA LEU A 231 -2.16 5.01 10.66
C LEU A 231 -1.39 5.56 9.47
N ASP A 232 -1.33 6.88 9.33
CA ASP A 232 -0.45 7.52 8.37
C ASP A 232 0.95 7.64 8.96
N ASN A 233 1.08 8.46 10.00
CA ASN A 233 2.34 8.67 10.72
C ASN A 233 2.12 9.01 12.21
N ILE A 234 3.21 8.95 12.97
CA ILE A 234 3.33 9.42 14.34
C ILE A 234 4.46 10.43 14.37
N THR A 235 4.20 11.63 14.87
CA THR A 235 5.23 12.64 15.08
C THR A 235 5.53 12.82 16.57
N ILE A 236 6.80 13.04 16.89
CA ILE A 236 7.28 13.17 18.27
C ILE A 236 8.09 14.46 18.37
N SER A 237 7.65 15.34 19.27
CA SER A 237 8.33 16.59 19.60
C SER A 237 9.45 16.40 20.63
N GLU A 238 10.36 17.35 20.74
CA GLU A 238 11.43 17.38 21.75
C GLU A 238 10.89 17.46 23.19
N SER A 239 9.71 18.05 23.38
CA SER A 239 9.01 18.10 24.68
C SER A 239 8.33 16.79 25.05
N GLY A 240 8.30 15.80 24.15
CA GLY A 240 7.67 14.50 24.35
C GLY A 240 6.17 14.46 24.03
N GLN A 241 5.61 15.52 23.43
CA GLN A 241 4.26 15.49 22.86
C GLN A 241 4.27 14.57 21.63
N ILE A 242 3.29 13.69 21.55
CA ILE A 242 3.13 12.71 20.47
C ILE A 242 1.84 13.05 19.71
N THR A 243 1.94 13.18 18.39
CA THR A 243 0.77 13.36 17.52
C THR A 243 0.61 12.11 16.66
N VAL A 244 -0.60 11.53 16.67
CA VAL A 244 -0.96 10.37 15.85
C VAL A 244 -1.86 10.83 14.71
N ALA A 245 -1.40 10.70 13.48
CA ALA A 245 -2.13 11.07 12.27
C ALA A 245 -2.71 9.84 11.56
N PHE A 246 -3.99 9.89 11.22
CA PHE A 246 -4.70 8.83 10.51
C PHE A 246 -4.85 9.15 9.02
N LEU A 247 -4.88 8.11 8.19
CA LEU A 247 -4.94 8.22 6.72
C LEU A 247 -6.20 8.89 6.17
N GLU A 248 -7.27 8.92 6.97
CA GLU A 248 -8.50 9.65 6.64
C GLU A 248 -8.39 11.16 6.91
N GLY A 249 -7.37 11.59 7.66
CA GLY A 249 -7.07 12.99 7.98
C GLY A 249 -7.44 13.44 9.40
N THR A 250 -7.71 12.53 10.34
CA THR A 250 -7.78 12.90 11.78
C THR A 250 -6.38 12.91 12.38
N GLU A 251 -6.12 13.88 13.23
CA GLU A 251 -4.90 13.97 14.04
C GLU A 251 -5.28 14.02 15.51
N VAL A 252 -4.54 13.29 16.35
CA VAL A 252 -4.76 13.25 17.80
C VAL A 252 -3.44 13.58 18.50
N ASP A 253 -3.44 14.68 19.24
CA ASP A 253 -2.32 15.11 20.10
C ASP A 253 -2.45 14.50 21.50
N LEU A 254 -1.36 13.94 22.03
CA LEU A 254 -1.34 13.14 23.26
C LEU A 254 -0.45 13.67 24.40
#